data_AF-A0A7X8DN29-F1
#
_entry.id   AF-A0A7X8DN29-F1
#
_cell.length_a   1.000
_cell.length_b   1.000
_cell.length_c   1.000
_cell.angle_alpha   90.00
_cell.angle_beta   90.00
_cell.angle_gamma   90.00
#
_symmetry.space_group_name_H-M   'P 1'
#
loop_
_entity.id
_entity.type
_entity.pdbx_description
1 polymer ?
#
loop_
_entity_poly.entity_id
_entity_poly.type
_entity_poly.pdbx_seq_one_letter_code
_entity_poly.pdbx_strand_id
1 'polypeptide(L)' 'MTLEDIKKEKPVKLTIKEAAQVMGVTPRFLQLALQQSKFDFGVAVESERWVYYINTERFLKYMKGVI' A
#
# COMPACT_ATOMS: atom_id res chain seq x y z
N MET A 1 -2.28 -12.39 -2.02
CA MET A 1 -1.63 -12.51 -0.70
C MET A 1 -2.63 -12.15 0.39
N THR A 2 -2.52 -12.77 1.55
CA THR A 2 -3.29 -12.40 2.76
C THR A 2 -2.47 -11.49 3.68
N LEU A 3 -3.11 -10.86 4.66
CA LEU A 3 -2.45 -10.05 5.70
C LEU A 3 -1.41 -10.84 6.50
N GLU A 4 -1.65 -12.13 6.69
CA GLU A 4 -0.82 -13.01 7.50
C GLU A 4 0.48 -13.35 6.77
N ASP A 5 0.41 -13.55 5.45
CA ASP A 5 1.57 -13.77 4.59
C ASP A 5 2.52 -12.57 4.62
N ILE A 6 1.99 -11.35 4.51
CA ILE A 6 2.79 -10.11 4.53
C ILE A 6 3.47 -9.90 5.89
N LYS A 7 2.78 -10.24 6.99
CA LYS A 7 3.36 -10.17 8.33
C LYS A 7 4.51 -11.16 8.52
N LYS A 8 4.42 -12.33 7.89
CA LYS A 8 5.41 -13.40 7.99
C LYS A 8 6.63 -13.13 7.12
N GLU A 9 6.43 -12.74 5.86
CA GLU A 9 7.52 -12.54 4.90
C GLU A 9 8.15 -11.15 5.00
N LYS A 10 7.40 -10.14 5.47
CA LYS A 10 7.83 -8.72 5.55
C LYS A 10 8.62 -8.27 4.30
N PRO A 11 8.02 -8.36 3.09
CA PRO A 11 8.73 -7.95 1.89
C PRO A 11 9.11 -6.47 1.99
N VAL A 12 10.30 -6.12 1.49
CA VAL A 12 10.81 -4.74 1.53
C VAL A 12 9.89 -3.78 0.75
N LYS A 13 9.17 -4.29 -0.25
CA LYS A 13 8.25 -3.53 -1.10
C LYS A 13 6.95 -4.31 -1.27
N LEU A 14 5.82 -3.60 -1.18
CA LEU A 14 4.49 -4.14 -1.47
C LEU A 14 3.95 -3.51 -2.75
N THR A 15 3.35 -4.31 -3.63
CA THR A 15 2.70 -3.77 -4.83
C THR A 15 1.31 -3.22 -4.51
N ILE A 16 0.80 -2.33 -5.38
CA ILE A 16 -0.57 -1.80 -5.28
C ILE A 16 -1.61 -2.94 -5.27
N LYS A 17 -1.40 -3.99 -6.07
CA LYS A 17 -2.36 -5.10 -6.17
C LYS A 17 -2.46 -5.88 -4.86
N GLU A 18 -1.31 -6.18 -4.25
CA GLU A 18 -1.25 -6.90 -2.97
C GLU A 18 -1.83 -6.05 -1.84
N ALA A 19 -1.45 -4.78 -1.76
CA ALA A 19 -1.96 -3.85 -0.77
C ALA A 19 -3.49 -3.67 -0.90
N ALA A 20 -4.00 -3.51 -2.12
CA ALA A 20 -5.43 -3.35 -2.37
C ALA A 20 -6.22 -4.62 -2.02
N GLN A 21 -5.69 -5.80 -2.36
CA GLN A 21 -6.28 -7.09 -1.98
C GLN A 21 -6.40 -7.21 -0.46
N VAL A 22 -5.35 -6.80 0.25
CA VAL A 22 -5.30 -6.82 1.72
C VAL A 22 -6.28 -5.84 2.36
N MET A 23 -6.41 -4.64 1.78
CA MET A 23 -7.35 -3.63 2.24
C MET A 23 -8.81 -3.97 1.88
N GLY A 24 -9.05 -4.97 1.02
CA GLY A 24 -10.39 -5.28 0.51
C GLY A 24 -10.93 -4.22 -0.46
N VAL A 25 -10.05 -3.49 -1.15
CA VAL A 25 -10.40 -2.41 -2.09
C VAL A 25 -9.88 -2.71 -3.50
N THR A 26 -10.34 -1.94 -4.48
CA THR A 26 -9.82 -2.07 -5.85
C THR A 26 -8.43 -1.43 -5.97
N PRO A 27 -7.54 -1.94 -6.86
CA PRO A 27 -6.26 -1.29 -7.14
C PRO A 27 -6.41 0.18 -7.54
N ARG A 28 -7.46 0.52 -8.29
CA ARG A 28 -7.73 1.89 -8.75
C ARG A 28 -8.04 2.83 -7.59
N PHE A 29 -8.78 2.37 -6.59
CA PHE A 29 -9.05 3.13 -5.37
C PHE A 29 -7.74 3.48 -4.66
N LEU A 30 -6.89 2.48 -4.42
CA LEU A 30 -5.62 2.70 -3.71
C LEU A 30 -4.68 3.62 -4.49
N GLN A 31 -4.63 3.50 -5.81
CA GLN A 31 -3.87 4.41 -6.66
C GLN A 31 -4.32 5.87 -6.49
N LEU A 32 -5.63 6.13 -6.62
CA LEU A 32 -6.18 7.48 -6.49
C LEU A 32 -5.93 8.06 -5.09
N ALA A 33 -6.08 7.25 -4.05
CA ALA A 33 -5.82 7.68 -2.67
C ALA A 33 -4.34 8.05 -2.44
N LEU A 34 -3.41 7.28 -3.01
CA LEU A 34 -1.97 7.58 -2.93
C LEU A 34 -1.58 8.81 -3.76
N GLN A 35 -2.20 9.01 -4.93
CA GLN A 35 -2.05 10.22 -5.74
C GLN A 35 -2.54 11.47 -5.00
N GLN A 36 -3.58 11.33 -4.19
CA GLN A 36 -4.14 12.40 -3.37
C GLN A 36 -3.48 12.49 -1.97
N SER A 37 -2.40 11.76 -1.72
CA SER A 37 -1.67 11.73 -0.44
C SER A 37 -2.58 11.46 0.76
N LYS A 38 -3.56 10.56 0.63
CA LYS A 38 -4.51 10.20 1.70
C LYS A 38 -3.96 9.19 2.71
N PHE A 39 -2.81 8.59 2.42
CA PHE A 39 -2.19 7.56 3.24
C PHE A 39 -0.72 7.84 3.49
N ASP A 40 -0.27 7.68 4.75
CA ASP A 40 1.14 7.95 5.14
C ASP A 40 2.08 6.73 4.98
N PHE A 41 1.52 5.60 4.52
CA PHE A 41 2.29 4.37 4.30
C PHE A 41 2.84 4.22 2.88
N GLY A 42 2.42 5.07 1.95
CA GLY A 42 2.84 5.00 0.57
C GLY A 42 2.79 6.35 -0.13
N VAL A 43 3.40 6.43 -1.30
CA VAL A 43 3.42 7.64 -2.12
C VAL A 43 3.26 7.26 -3.58
N ALA A 44 2.55 8.10 -4.32
CA ALA A 44 2.55 8.07 -5.78
C ALA A 44 3.44 9.22 -6.28
N VAL A 45 4.37 8.90 -7.18
CA VAL A 45 5.25 9.87 -7.82
C VAL A 45 4.86 9.94 -9.29
N GLU A 46 4.58 11.16 -9.76
CA GLU A 46 4.30 11.42 -11.16
C GLU A 46 5.62 11.54 -11.94
N SER A 47 5.67 10.87 -13.09
CA SER A 47 6.76 10.90 -14.06
C SER A 47 6.11 10.70 -15.45
N GLU A 48 6.76 10.05 -16.42
CA GLU A 48 6.09 9.66 -17.68
C GLU A 48 4.89 8.72 -17.44
N ARG A 49 4.96 7.95 -16.34
CA ARG A 49 3.87 7.13 -15.80
C ARG A 49 3.89 7.26 -14.28
N TRP A 50 2.72 7.06 -13.67
CA TRP A 50 2.62 7.00 -12.21
C TRP A 50 3.43 5.82 -11.67
N VAL A 51 4.34 6.12 -10.75
CA VAL A 51 5.10 5.11 -9.99
C VAL A 51 4.62 5.11 -8.55
N TYR A 52 4.42 3.92 -7.99
CA TYR A 52 3.86 3.76 -6.66
C TYR A 52 4.87 3.06 -5.74
N TYR A 53 5.03 3.61 -4.55
CA TYR A 53 5.87 3.05 -3.51
C TYR A 53 5.03 2.85 -2.25
N ILE A 54 5.05 1.63 -1.71
CA ILE A 54 4.38 1.29 -0.45
C ILE A 54 5.44 0.77 0.51
N ASN A 55 5.53 1.40 1.68
CA ASN A 55 6.33 0.92 2.78
C ASN A 55 5.53 -0.13 3.57
N THR A 56 6.01 -1.37 3.55
CA THR A 56 5.32 -2.51 4.17
C THR A 56 5.11 -2.34 5.66
N GLU A 57 6.07 -1.79 6.40
CA GLU A 57 5.94 -1.61 7.85
C GLU A 57 4.87 -0.58 8.20
N ARG A 58 4.88 0.58 7.54
CA ARG A 58 3.84 1.61 7.73
C ARG A 58 2.47 1.12 7.31
N PHE A 59 2.40 0.34 6.24
CA PHE A 59 1.14 -0.26 5.78
C PHE A 59 0.57 -1.22 6.83
N LEU A 60 1.41 -2.07 7.40
CA LEU A 60 1.01 -2.98 8.48
C LEU A 60 0.59 -2.22 9.76
N LYS A 61 1.23 -1.09 10.08
CA LYS A 61 0.81 -0.22 11.19
C LYS A 61 -0.57 0.40 10.95
N TYR A 62 -0.79 0.93 9.74
CA TYR A 62 -2.10 1.44 9.30
C TYR A 62 -3.20 0.38 9.42
N MET A 63 -2.95 -0.85 8.93
CA MET A 63 -3.92 -1.95 9.01
C MET A 63 -4.20 -2.42 10.45
N LYS A 64 -3.34 -2.09 11.42
CA LYS A 64 -3.56 -2.35 12.85
C LYS A 64 -4.29 -1.21 13.57
N GLY A 65 -4.53 -0.07 12.91
CA GLY A 65 -5.09 1.12 13.53
C GLY A 65 -4.14 1.85 14.49
N VAL A 66 -2.84 1.59 14.39
CA VAL A 66 -1.80 2.26 15.19
C VAL A 66 -1.20 3.35 14.30
N ILE A 67 -1.82 4.53 14.30
CA ILE A 67 -1.37 5.72 13.56
C ILE A 67 -0.25 6.40 14.34
#